data_AF-A0A1Z4NC83-F1
#
_entry.id   AF-A0A1Z4NC83-F1
#
_cell.length_a   1.000
_cell.length_b   1.000
_cell.length_c   1.000
_cell.angle_alpha   90.00
_cell.angle_beta   90.00
_cell.angle_gamma   90.00
#
_symmetry.space_group_name_H-M   'P 1'
#
loop_
_entity.id
_entity.type
_entity.pdbx_description
1 polymer ?
#
loop_
_entity_poly.entity_id
_entity_poly.type
_entity_poly.pdbx_seq_one_letter_code
_entity_poly.pdbx_strand_id
1 'polypeptide(L)' 'MKLEELMAKLPPNMTELSSYIDKDLKLRFKLACTAKQKTMSEVITDLIEEWLEENENPSPAKKEKGEA' A
#
# COMPACT_ATOMS: atom_id res chain seq x y z
N MET A 1 -24.65 -0.30 22.40
CA MET A 1 -23.24 -0.56 22.03
C MET A 1 -22.56 0.77 21.87
N LYS A 2 -21.46 1.00 22.60
CA LYS A 2 -20.69 2.24 22.51
C LYS A 2 -19.80 2.17 21.28
N LEU A 3 -19.67 3.28 20.56
CA LEU A 3 -18.83 3.43 19.36
C LEU A 3 -17.36 3.02 19.61
N GLU A 4 -16.91 3.17 20.85
CA GLU A 4 -15.60 2.75 21.35
C GLU A 4 -15.39 1.22 21.30
N GLU A 5 -16.45 0.41 21.46
CA GLU A 5 -16.36 -1.06 21.41
C GLU A 5 -16.19 -1.58 19.98
N LEU A 6 -16.64 -0.81 18.96
CA LEU A 6 -16.46 -1.16 17.55
C LEU A 6 -15.04 -0.87 17.04
N MET A 7 -14.31 0.01 17.74
CA MET A 7 -12.96 0.47 17.38
C MET A 7 -11.85 -0.43 17.96
N ALA A 8 -12.18 -1.36 18.85
CA ALA A 8 -11.20 -2.19 19.54
C ALA A 8 -11.09 -3.59 18.91
N LYS A 9 -10.26 -3.70 17.86
CA LYS A 9 -9.24 -4.74 17.64
C LYS A 9 -8.74 -4.63 16.19
N LEU A 10 -7.73 -3.80 15.96
CA LEU A 10 -6.86 -3.99 14.79
C LEU A 10 -6.39 -5.45 14.78
N PRO A 11 -6.36 -6.14 13.62
CA PRO A 11 -5.79 -7.47 13.55
C PRO A 11 -4.36 -7.48 14.10
N PRO A 12 -3.93 -8.58 14.75
CA PRO A 12 -2.56 -8.69 15.22
C PRO A 12 -1.59 -8.45 14.05
N ASN A 13 -0.53 -7.67 14.29
CA ASN A 13 0.48 -7.28 13.31
C ASN A 13 0.01 -6.28 12.22
N MET A 14 -1.11 -5.57 12.41
CA MET A 14 -1.50 -4.45 11.55
C MET A 14 -1.38 -3.10 12.28
N THR A 15 -1.01 -2.06 11.53
CA THR A 15 -0.97 -0.67 11.98
C THR A 15 -1.80 0.23 11.06
N GLU A 16 -2.30 1.35 11.58
CA GLU A 16 -3.03 2.33 10.77
C GLU A 16 -2.06 3.15 9.90
N LEU A 17 -2.43 3.37 8.64
CA LEU A 17 -1.74 4.27 7.72
C LEU A 17 -2.68 5.41 7.30
N SER A 18 -2.31 6.64 7.67
CA SER A 18 -3.06 7.86 7.35
C SER A 18 -2.26 8.78 6.43
N SER A 19 -2.89 9.34 5.41
CA SER A 19 -2.26 10.28 4.46
C SER A 19 -3.24 11.35 3.98
N TYR A 20 -2.67 12.48 3.51
CA TYR A 20 -3.41 13.56 2.87
C TYR A 20 -3.28 13.43 1.35
N ILE A 21 -4.41 13.29 0.67
CA ILE A 21 -4.51 13.27 -0.79
C ILE A 21 -5.68 14.12 -1.25
N ASP A 22 -5.66 14.52 -2.51
CA ASP A 22 -6.78 15.22 -3.14
C ASP A 22 -8.09 14.42 -3.04
N LYS A 23 -9.22 15.12 -2.85
CA LYS A 23 -10.52 14.47 -2.64
C LYS A 23 -10.99 13.71 -3.87
N ASP A 24 -10.79 14.27 -5.06
CA ASP A 24 -11.19 13.65 -6.30
C ASP A 24 -10.30 12.44 -6.60
N LEU A 25 -9.01 12.54 -6.26
CA LEU A 25 -8.10 11.40 -6.33
C LEU A 25 -8.55 10.25 -5.41
N LYS A 26 -8.90 10.54 -4.16
CA LYS A 26 -9.44 9.54 -3.21
C LYS A 26 -10.72 8.89 -3.74
N LEU A 27 -11.62 9.68 -4.33
CA LEU A 27 -12.87 9.19 -4.88
C LEU A 27 -12.62 8.23 -6.06
N ARG A 28 -11.78 8.64 -7.01
CA ARG A 28 -11.40 7.80 -8.15
C ARG A 28 -10.71 6.51 -7.72
N PHE A 29 -9.80 6.60 -6.76
CA PHE A 29 -9.11 5.43 -6.21
C PHE A 29 -10.11 4.45 -5.58
N LYS A 30 -11.04 4.94 -4.75
CA LYS A 30 -12.11 4.12 -4.15
C LYS A 30 -12.96 3.43 -5.21
N LEU A 31 -13.43 4.16 -6.22
CA LEU A 31 -14.25 3.60 -7.30
C LEU A 31 -13.51 2.50 -8.07
N ALA A 32 -12.22 2.71 -8.37
CA ALA A 32 -11.40 1.72 -9.05
C ALA A 32 -11.21 0.45 -8.20
N CYS A 33 -10.98 0.58 -6.89
CA CYS A 33 -10.89 -0.55 -5.96
C CYS A 33 -12.21 -1.34 -5.94
N THR A 34 -13.35 -0.65 -5.83
CA THR A 34 -14.68 -1.29 -5.86
C THR A 34 -14.93 -2.04 -7.17
N ALA A 35 -14.60 -1.45 -8.32
CA ALA A 35 -14.77 -2.09 -9.62
C ALA A 35 -13.93 -3.38 -9.74
N LYS A 36 -12.80 -3.46 -9.04
CA LYS A 36 -11.93 -4.65 -8.99
C LYS A 36 -12.20 -5.58 -7.82
N GLN A 37 -13.25 -5.33 -7.02
CA GLN A 37 -13.57 -6.08 -5.80
C GLN A 37 -12.40 -6.18 -4.80
N LYS A 38 -11.55 -5.15 -4.75
CA LYS A 38 -10.48 -5.03 -3.75
C LYS A 38 -10.82 -3.94 -2.73
N THR A 39 -10.37 -4.12 -1.49
CA THR A 39 -10.38 -3.08 -0.47
C THR A 39 -9.28 -2.04 -0.75
N MET A 40 -9.46 -0.82 -0.25
CA MET A 40 -8.41 0.20 -0.35
C MET A 40 -7.13 -0.21 0.38
N SER A 41 -7.25 -0.95 1.49
CA SER A 41 -6.11 -1.40 2.27
C SER A 41 -5.27 -2.40 1.48
N GLU A 42 -5.89 -3.40 0.83
CA GLU A 42 -5.16 -4.36 -0.01
C GLU A 42 -4.40 -3.66 -1.13
N VAL A 43 -5.05 -2.74 -1.85
CA VAL A 43 -4.39 -2.03 -2.96
C VAL A 43 -3.27 -1.12 -2.46
N ILE A 44 -3.43 -0.45 -1.31
CA ILE A 44 -2.37 0.38 -0.72
C ILE A 44 -1.20 -0.50 -0.28
N THR A 45 -1.45 -1.66 0.33
CA THR A 45 -0.41 -2.62 0.71
C THR A 45 0.37 -3.09 -0.52
N ASP A 46 -0.33 -3.54 -1.58
CA ASP A 46 0.30 -3.96 -2.84
C ASP A 46 1.23 -2.86 -3.40
N LEU A 47 0.76 -1.61 -3.42
CA LEU A 47 1.54 -0.47 -3.93
C LEU A 47 2.72 -0.08 -3.04
N ILE A 48 2.61 -0.24 -1.73
CA ILE A 48 3.71 0.02 -0.79
C ILE A 48 4.78 -1.06 -0.95
N GLU A 49 4.39 -2.33 -1.04
CA GLU A 49 5.33 -3.44 -1.28
C GLU A 49 6.10 -3.24 -2.58
N GLU A 50 5.40 -2.92 -3.68
CA GLU A 50 6.03 -2.60 -4.98
C GLU A 50 7.01 -1.42 -4.87
N TRP A 51 6.62 -0.35 -4.17
CA TRP A 51 7.52 0.79 -3.94
C TRP A 51 8.77 0.39 -3.14
N LEU A 52 8.63 -0.43 -2.09
CA LEU A 52 9.76 -0.86 -1.28
C LEU A 52 10.69 -1.80 -2.06
N GLU A 53 10.18 -2.70 -2.89
CA GLU A 53 11.00 -3.57 -3.76
C GLU A 53 11.94 -2.75 -4.66
N GLU A 54 11.44 -1.64 -5.20
CA GLU A 54 12.22 -0.75 -6.07
C GLU A 54 13.23 0.12 -5.29
N ASN A 55 12.94 0.47 -4.03
CA ASN A 55 13.64 1.53 -3.31
C ASN A 55 14.46 1.06 -2.09
N GLU A 56 14.16 -0.09 -1.50
CA GLU A 56 14.91 -0.65 -0.37
C GLU A 56 16.10 -1.52 -0.81
N ASN A 57 16.24 -1.79 -2.11
CA ASN A 57 17.39 -2.51 -2.65
C ASN A 57 18.31 -1.61 -3.50
N PRO A 58 19.30 -0.93 -2.91
CA PRO A 58 20.52 -0.63 -3.65
C PRO A 58 21.31 -1.93 -3.78
N SER A 59 20.95 -2.83 -4.70
CA SER A 59 21.87 -3.92 -5.02
C SER A 59 23.16 -3.30 -5.55
N PRO A 60 24.32 -3.51 -4.92
CA PRO A 60 25.58 -3.19 -5.55
C PRO A 60 25.79 -4.21 -6.68
N ALA A 61 26.14 -3.70 -7.86
CA ALA A 61 26.65 -4.43 -9.02
C ALA A 61 25.64 -5.24 -9.88
N LYS A 62 25.08 -4.56 -10.89
CA LYS A 62 25.35 -5.03 -12.26
C LYS A 62 26.80 -4.65 -12.61
N LYS A 63 27.75 -5.52 -12.27
CA LYS A 63 28.99 -5.57 -13.06
C LYS A 63 28.58 -6.18 -14.39
N GLU A 64 28.42 -5.36 -15.42
CA GLU A 64 28.63 -5.79 -16.79
C GLU A 64 30.07 -6.34 -16.85
N LYS A 65 30.19 -7.66 -16.69
CA LYS A 65 31.32 -8.41 -17.22
C LYS A 65 31.13 -8.37 -18.73
N GLY A 66 32.06 -7.71 -19.41
CA GLY A 66 32.10 -7.66 -20.86
C GLY A 66 32.14 -9.05 -21.48
N GLU A 67 31.66 -9.11 -22.71
CA GLU A 67 31.82 -10.26 -23.59
C GLU A 67 32.38 -9.78 -24.92
N ALA A 68 33.55 -10.36 -25.24
CA ALA A 68 34.33 -10.38 -26.48
C ALA A 68 34.94 -9.06 -27.01
#